data_AF-A0A1J4KH19-F1
#
_entry.id   AF-A0A1J4KH19-F1
#
_cell.length_a   1.000
_cell.length_b   1.000
_cell.length_c   1.000
_cell.angle_alpha   90.00
_cell.angle_beta   90.00
_cell.angle_gamma   90.00
#
_symmetry.space_group_name_H-M   'P 1'
#
loop_
_entity.id
_entity.type
_entity.pdbx_description
1 polymer ?
#
loop_
_entity_poly.entity_id
_entity_poly.type
_entity_poly.pdbx_seq_one_letter_code
_entity_poly.pdbx_strand_id
1 'polypeptide(L)'
;MSARSPKANARQLTDSDDNLDDDTINYNVLNDPNHPNFAKELANATRSIPIDKIERVYATLLGHINDKNLNTKTGGQILMAIRKFCHAPELLAKFTEKDILLLPNKNEEYDNFIFTVVYDLLHLKPSLFTKEFVNKHNFGMCVKRCPHLILSILSRYAQDVVNNKFNFDTPWPFVDILIKESDLFLSTDEKLEYISILIYLCQNDPLFRRKRLNDCWEIVVKALDGKPESRQIYIALNYLRDVYKMIKEMPELPIVRIINDVHTVELQGPLLALLADAADADPLSIRDAELTQKLLNIAERNESLKATVVLMKLSENEKIAREILTDGYWFVKKLPEPVDTLRLFLAIFKHQSLRAEMARLETFIPFLNYMVEELGTPGVLTILCTIVRRVPLSRDVVLQMAKDDFIHNYVTRALEINTEDDSNVVTHSLLLFVNTIAEFCYLPEYNTLLKLVVDTTMQVEALCEIASFVAVTLAHYSQCAEKMIDMRLKEYFEKHLKDKEHKRLAKNAEKFLKITSKYNCQ
;
A
#
# COMPACT_ATOMS: atom_id res chain seq x y z
N MET A 1 -37.72 -85.07 -24.25
CA MET A 1 -38.21 -86.26 -23.52
C MET A 1 -37.11 -87.32 -23.51
N SER A 2 -36.84 -87.86 -22.32
CA SER A 2 -36.24 -89.18 -22.05
C SER A 2 -34.85 -89.49 -22.66
N ALA A 3 -33.71 -89.46 -21.95
CA ALA A 3 -33.27 -90.12 -20.73
C ALA A 3 -32.37 -91.36 -20.98
N ARG A 4 -31.28 -91.40 -20.18
CA ARG A 4 -30.47 -92.55 -19.69
C ARG A 4 -29.18 -92.95 -20.44
N SER A 5 -28.03 -92.42 -19.95
CA SER A 5 -27.00 -93.06 -19.07
C SER A 5 -26.49 -94.51 -19.36
N PRO A 6 -25.37 -95.00 -18.77
CA PRO A 6 -24.00 -94.46 -18.57
C PRO A 6 -22.87 -95.55 -18.64
N LYS A 7 -21.59 -95.15 -18.45
CA LYS A 7 -20.47 -95.79 -17.66
C LYS A 7 -19.11 -95.36 -18.25
N ALA A 8 -18.28 -94.56 -17.55
CA ALA A 8 -17.26 -94.93 -16.54
C ALA A 8 -16.14 -95.82 -17.12
N ASN A 9 -14.82 -95.64 -16.99
CA ASN A 9 -13.82 -94.81 -16.28
C ASN A 9 -12.56 -94.83 -17.22
N ALA A 10 -11.49 -94.04 -17.13
CA ALA A 10 -10.63 -93.75 -16.00
C ALA A 10 -9.63 -92.62 -16.34
N ARG A 11 -9.20 -91.94 -15.28
CA ARG A 11 -8.19 -90.89 -15.21
C ARG A 11 -6.79 -91.37 -15.61
N GLN A 12 -6.02 -90.48 -16.24
CA GLN A 12 -4.65 -90.20 -15.80
C GLN A 12 -4.40 -88.69 -15.91
N LEU A 13 -4.16 -88.09 -14.74
CA LEU A 13 -3.55 -86.79 -14.56
C LEU A 13 -2.08 -86.91 -14.93
N THR A 14 -1.59 -85.96 -15.70
CA THR A 14 -0.21 -85.49 -15.60
C THR A 14 -0.26 -83.98 -15.54
N ASP A 15 -0.11 -83.47 -14.33
CA ASP A 15 0.38 -82.13 -14.07
C ASP A 15 1.75 -82.00 -14.75
N SER A 16 1.90 -80.98 -15.57
CA SER A 16 3.19 -80.38 -15.89
C SER A 16 3.03 -78.90 -15.67
N ASP A 17 3.35 -78.50 -14.44
CA ASP A 17 3.73 -77.15 -14.05
C ASP A 17 4.79 -76.63 -15.03
N ASP A 18 4.38 -75.76 -15.95
CA ASP A 18 5.29 -74.89 -16.68
C ASP A 18 5.75 -73.79 -15.71
N ASN A 19 6.88 -74.06 -15.06
CA ASN A 19 7.80 -73.06 -14.54
C ASN A 19 8.21 -72.13 -15.70
N LEU A 20 7.51 -71.01 -15.85
CA LEU A 20 8.06 -69.82 -16.48
C LEU A 20 8.88 -69.10 -15.41
N ASP A 21 10.19 -69.09 -15.57
CA ASP A 21 11.09 -68.14 -14.90
C ASP A 21 10.54 -66.71 -15.11
N ASP A 22 9.84 -66.19 -14.10
CA ASP A 22 9.21 -64.85 -14.10
C ASP A 22 10.25 -63.70 -13.95
N ASP A 23 11.55 -64.02 -14.04
CA ASP A 23 12.67 -63.12 -13.74
C ASP A 23 13.46 -62.63 -14.98
N THR A 24 13.05 -63.02 -16.20
CA THR A 24 13.72 -62.56 -17.43
C THR A 24 12.89 -61.57 -18.23
N ILE A 25 13.25 -60.27 -18.13
CA ILE A 25 12.72 -59.20 -18.98
C ILE A 25 13.02 -59.49 -20.46
N ASN A 26 11.97 -59.50 -21.28
CA ASN A 26 12.06 -59.70 -22.73
C ASN A 26 12.32 -58.38 -23.45
N TYR A 27 13.59 -58.04 -23.65
CA TYR A 27 14.00 -56.81 -24.35
C TYR A 27 13.52 -56.74 -25.81
N ASN A 28 13.27 -57.87 -26.48
CA ASN A 28 12.73 -57.83 -27.85
C ASN A 28 11.33 -57.25 -27.88
N VAL A 29 10.53 -57.53 -26.84
CA VAL A 29 9.21 -56.94 -26.67
C VAL A 29 9.33 -55.47 -26.25
N LEU A 30 10.22 -55.11 -25.31
CA LEU A 30 10.40 -53.71 -24.88
C LEU A 30 11.01 -52.80 -25.96
N ASN A 31 11.73 -53.34 -26.94
CA ASN A 31 12.32 -52.55 -28.03
C ASN A 31 11.30 -52.16 -29.12
N ASP A 32 10.10 -52.75 -29.11
CA ASP A 32 9.03 -52.40 -30.06
C ASP A 32 7.78 -51.93 -29.29
N PRO A 33 7.54 -50.61 -29.20
CA PRO A 33 6.38 -50.06 -28.49
C PRO A 33 5.04 -50.41 -29.13
N ASN A 34 5.03 -50.94 -30.36
CA ASN A 34 3.83 -51.42 -31.04
C ASN A 34 3.62 -52.94 -30.89
N HIS A 35 4.53 -53.64 -30.23
CA HIS A 35 4.40 -55.08 -30.02
C HIS A 35 3.14 -55.41 -29.19
N PRO A 36 2.32 -56.42 -29.56
CA PRO A 36 1.07 -56.73 -28.86
C PRO A 36 1.22 -57.00 -27.36
N ASN A 37 2.38 -57.52 -26.95
CA ASN A 37 2.70 -57.81 -25.55
C ASN A 37 3.45 -56.69 -24.82
N PHE A 38 3.68 -55.52 -25.45
CA PHE A 38 4.48 -54.44 -24.88
C PHE A 38 3.97 -54.00 -23.50
N ALA A 39 2.68 -53.73 -23.37
CA ALA A 39 2.08 -53.29 -22.10
C ALA A 39 2.17 -54.35 -20.99
N LYS A 40 2.08 -55.65 -21.37
CA LYS A 40 2.22 -56.77 -20.42
C LYS A 40 3.66 -56.88 -19.93
N GLU A 41 4.63 -56.81 -20.84
CA GLU A 41 6.05 -56.85 -20.52
C GLU A 41 6.47 -55.65 -19.66
N LEU A 42 5.98 -54.46 -19.99
CA LEU A 42 6.22 -53.25 -19.19
C LEU A 42 5.66 -53.39 -17.77
N ALA A 43 4.47 -53.97 -17.62
CA ALA A 43 3.89 -54.24 -16.30
C ALA A 43 4.71 -55.27 -15.51
N ASN A 44 5.19 -56.33 -16.16
CA ASN A 44 6.08 -57.32 -15.55
C ASN A 44 7.39 -56.69 -15.08
N ALA A 45 8.03 -55.87 -15.93
CA ALA A 45 9.24 -55.14 -15.57
C ALA A 45 9.03 -54.24 -14.34
N THR A 46 7.85 -53.61 -14.17
CA THR A 46 7.54 -52.81 -12.97
C THR A 46 7.34 -53.61 -11.68
N ARG A 47 7.18 -54.94 -11.74
CA ARG A 47 6.98 -55.80 -10.57
C ARG A 47 8.28 -56.36 -10.03
N SER A 48 9.15 -56.85 -10.92
CA SER A 48 10.43 -57.48 -10.57
C SER A 48 11.45 -57.15 -11.65
N ILE A 49 12.31 -56.17 -11.39
CA ILE A 49 13.42 -55.83 -12.27
C ILE A 49 14.75 -55.94 -11.50
N PRO A 50 15.68 -56.79 -11.96
CA PRO A 50 17.03 -56.83 -11.41
C PRO A 50 17.73 -55.49 -11.58
N ILE A 51 18.42 -55.03 -10.53
CA ILE A 51 19.10 -53.72 -10.49
C ILE A 51 20.18 -53.61 -11.58
N ASP A 52 20.84 -54.71 -11.94
CA ASP A 52 21.84 -54.77 -13.00
C ASP A 52 21.24 -54.58 -14.42
N LYS A 53 19.93 -54.79 -14.56
CA LYS A 53 19.20 -54.70 -15.84
C LYS A 53 18.46 -53.37 -16.04
N ILE A 54 18.26 -52.60 -14.97
CA ILE A 54 17.44 -51.37 -14.99
C ILE A 54 17.98 -50.30 -15.95
N GLU A 55 19.30 -50.18 -16.07
CA GLU A 55 19.92 -49.14 -16.91
C GLU A 55 19.55 -49.34 -18.39
N ARG A 56 19.54 -50.60 -18.85
CA ARG A 56 19.12 -50.94 -20.22
C ARG A 56 17.64 -50.67 -20.41
N VAL A 57 16.81 -50.94 -19.41
CA VAL A 57 15.38 -50.65 -19.46
C VAL A 57 15.13 -49.15 -19.55
N TYR A 58 15.79 -48.31 -18.73
CA TYR A 58 15.68 -46.86 -18.87
C TYR A 58 16.08 -46.36 -20.25
N ALA A 59 17.22 -46.84 -20.78
CA ALA A 59 17.70 -46.45 -22.11
C ALA A 59 16.70 -46.83 -23.21
N THR A 60 16.16 -48.05 -23.19
CA THR A 60 15.14 -48.50 -24.15
C THR A 60 13.87 -47.66 -24.04
N LEU A 61 13.32 -47.51 -22.83
CA LEU A 61 12.05 -46.82 -22.61
C LEU A 61 12.11 -45.33 -22.96
N LEU A 62 13.17 -44.63 -22.56
CA LEU A 62 13.35 -43.21 -22.87
C LEU A 62 13.71 -42.96 -24.34
N GLY A 63 14.34 -43.95 -25.00
CA GLY A 63 14.54 -43.93 -26.45
C GLY A 63 13.21 -43.78 -27.20
N HIS A 64 12.18 -44.51 -26.77
CA HIS A 64 10.84 -44.46 -27.39
C HIS A 64 10.13 -43.13 -27.20
N ILE A 65 10.32 -42.47 -26.06
CA ILE A 65 9.67 -41.18 -25.74
C ILE A 65 10.06 -40.08 -26.74
N ASN A 66 11.21 -40.20 -27.41
CA ASN A 66 11.64 -39.28 -28.46
C ASN A 66 11.12 -39.64 -29.86
N ASP A 67 10.48 -40.79 -30.05
CA ASP A 67 9.90 -41.20 -31.33
C ASP A 67 8.59 -40.44 -31.60
N LYS A 68 8.53 -39.75 -32.74
CA LYS A 68 7.33 -39.02 -33.18
C LYS A 68 6.16 -39.93 -33.53
N ASN A 69 6.41 -41.21 -33.81
CA ASN A 69 5.38 -42.19 -34.16
C ASN A 69 4.79 -42.91 -32.94
N LEU A 70 5.31 -42.64 -31.73
CA LEU A 70 4.81 -43.26 -30.52
C LEU A 70 3.42 -42.70 -30.20
N ASN A 71 2.43 -43.58 -30.07
CA ASN A 71 1.09 -43.13 -29.67
C ASN A 71 1.10 -42.62 -28.20
N THR A 72 0.24 -41.64 -27.91
CA THR A 72 0.20 -40.97 -26.61
C THR A 72 -0.06 -41.92 -25.44
N LYS A 73 -0.90 -42.95 -25.66
CA LYS A 73 -1.29 -43.93 -24.62
C LYS A 73 -0.10 -44.79 -24.20
N THR A 74 0.64 -45.35 -25.17
CA THR A 74 1.83 -46.15 -24.93
C THR A 74 2.92 -45.30 -24.28
N GLY A 75 3.15 -44.07 -24.75
CA GLY A 75 4.10 -43.15 -24.12
C GLY A 75 3.74 -42.81 -22.67
N GLY A 76 2.45 -42.59 -22.37
CA GLY A 76 1.96 -42.42 -21.00
C GLY A 76 2.21 -43.65 -20.12
N GLN A 77 2.02 -44.86 -20.64
CA GLN A 77 2.34 -46.10 -19.92
C GLN A 77 3.84 -46.22 -19.62
N ILE A 78 4.70 -45.88 -20.58
CA ILE A 78 6.15 -45.85 -20.41
C ILE A 78 6.56 -44.90 -19.28
N LEU A 79 6.04 -43.67 -19.28
CA LEU A 79 6.36 -42.68 -18.25
C LEU A 79 5.81 -43.08 -16.88
N MET A 80 4.65 -43.74 -16.81
CA MET A 80 4.13 -44.30 -15.56
C MET A 80 4.96 -45.48 -15.04
N ALA A 81 5.56 -46.29 -15.93
CA ALA A 81 6.50 -47.33 -15.52
C ALA A 81 7.80 -46.72 -14.97
N ILE A 82 8.36 -45.71 -15.66
CA ILE A 82 9.51 -44.94 -15.18
C ILE A 82 9.23 -44.33 -13.82
N ARG A 83 8.07 -43.71 -13.63
CA ARG A 83 7.61 -43.18 -12.35
C ARG A 83 7.69 -44.25 -11.26
N LYS A 84 7.13 -45.45 -11.48
CA LYS A 84 7.17 -46.56 -10.51
C LYS A 84 8.59 -46.99 -10.18
N PHE A 85 9.48 -47.07 -11.17
CA PHE A 85 10.88 -47.39 -10.92
C PHE A 85 11.55 -46.37 -10.01
N CYS A 86 11.28 -45.07 -10.20
CA CYS A 86 11.84 -44.01 -9.36
C CYS A 86 11.42 -44.11 -7.89
N HIS A 87 10.29 -44.73 -7.55
CA HIS A 87 9.88 -44.93 -6.15
C HIS A 87 10.69 -46.01 -5.41
N ALA A 88 11.45 -46.84 -6.12
CA ALA A 88 12.38 -47.78 -5.51
C ALA A 88 13.78 -47.11 -5.36
N PRO A 89 14.30 -46.91 -4.14
CA PRO A 89 15.54 -46.14 -3.91
C PRO A 89 16.76 -46.63 -4.70
N GLU A 90 16.91 -47.96 -4.84
CA GLU A 90 18.02 -48.59 -5.56
C GLU A 90 17.94 -48.35 -7.07
N LEU A 91 16.73 -48.40 -7.63
CA LEU A 91 16.49 -48.11 -9.05
C LEU A 91 16.59 -46.61 -9.35
N LEU A 92 16.20 -45.76 -8.41
CA LEU A 92 16.38 -44.30 -8.49
C LEU A 92 17.86 -43.91 -8.47
N ALA A 93 18.68 -44.56 -7.64
CA ALA A 93 20.12 -44.33 -7.64
C ALA A 93 20.71 -44.54 -9.06
N LYS A 94 20.36 -45.67 -9.70
CA LYS A 94 20.74 -45.99 -11.08
C LYS A 94 20.17 -45.04 -12.12
N PHE A 95 18.95 -44.55 -11.93
CA PHE A 95 18.36 -43.53 -12.79
C PHE A 95 19.19 -42.23 -12.80
N THR A 96 19.75 -41.87 -11.65
CA THR A 96 20.42 -40.58 -11.46
C THR A 96 21.90 -40.56 -11.86
N GLU A 97 22.56 -41.72 -11.93
CA GLU A 97 23.99 -41.86 -12.26
C GLU A 97 24.33 -41.50 -13.72
N LYS A 98 23.35 -41.56 -14.63
CA LYS A 98 23.58 -41.46 -16.09
C LYS A 98 22.94 -40.26 -16.77
N ASP A 99 22.53 -39.25 -15.99
CA ASP A 99 21.97 -38.01 -16.55
C ASP A 99 20.75 -38.27 -17.46
N ILE A 100 19.99 -39.31 -17.10
CA ILE A 100 18.88 -39.93 -17.86
C ILE A 100 17.62 -39.04 -17.88
N LEU A 101 17.68 -37.88 -17.22
CA LEU A 101 16.60 -36.91 -17.19
C LEU A 101 16.44 -36.20 -18.55
N LEU A 102 15.88 -36.86 -19.56
CA LEU A 102 15.42 -36.25 -20.81
C LEU A 102 14.09 -35.49 -20.62
N LEU A 103 13.94 -34.81 -19.48
CA LEU A 103 12.72 -34.14 -19.09
C LEU A 103 13.01 -32.67 -18.81
N PRO A 104 12.29 -31.73 -19.44
CA PRO A 104 11.15 -31.94 -20.34
C PRO A 104 11.51 -32.35 -21.78
N ASN A 105 10.73 -33.28 -22.35
CA ASN A 105 10.80 -33.66 -23.77
C ASN A 105 10.13 -32.59 -24.66
N LYS A 106 10.46 -32.57 -25.95
CA LYS A 106 9.87 -31.68 -26.96
C LYS A 106 8.40 -31.99 -27.25
N ASN A 107 7.92 -33.19 -27.00
CA ASN A 107 6.53 -33.57 -27.26
C ASN A 107 5.60 -33.18 -26.10
N GLU A 108 4.75 -32.18 -26.36
CA GLU A 108 3.79 -31.61 -25.40
C GLU A 108 2.71 -32.60 -24.94
N GLU A 109 2.41 -33.62 -25.74
CA GLU A 109 1.39 -34.63 -25.38
C GLU A 109 1.73 -35.41 -24.11
N TYR A 110 3.00 -35.41 -23.72
CA TYR A 110 3.50 -36.13 -22.55
C TYR A 110 3.70 -35.24 -21.32
N ASP A 111 3.48 -33.94 -21.41
CA ASP A 111 3.83 -32.97 -20.36
C ASP A 111 3.23 -33.32 -19.01
N ASN A 112 1.94 -33.71 -18.95
CA ASN A 112 1.30 -34.16 -17.71
C ASN A 112 2.04 -35.33 -17.04
N PHE A 113 2.43 -36.33 -17.82
CA PHE A 113 3.13 -37.52 -17.31
C PHE A 113 4.54 -37.17 -16.88
N ILE A 114 5.23 -36.35 -17.67
CA ILE A 114 6.58 -35.85 -17.42
C ILE A 114 6.62 -35.05 -16.13
N PHE A 115 5.75 -34.04 -15.97
CA PHE A 115 5.72 -33.20 -14.79
C PHE A 115 5.29 -33.95 -13.54
N THR A 116 4.50 -35.02 -13.68
CA THR A 116 4.23 -35.94 -12.57
C THR A 116 5.49 -36.69 -12.11
N VAL A 117 6.31 -37.18 -13.05
CA VAL A 117 7.60 -37.81 -12.71
C VAL A 117 8.53 -36.79 -12.05
N VAL A 118 8.63 -35.57 -12.61
CA VAL A 118 9.44 -34.49 -12.04
C VAL A 118 8.98 -34.15 -10.62
N TYR A 119 7.68 -34.05 -10.39
CA TYR A 119 7.11 -33.78 -9.07
C TYR A 119 7.50 -34.88 -8.06
N ASP A 120 7.40 -36.16 -8.44
CA ASP A 120 7.82 -37.25 -7.56
C ASP A 120 9.33 -37.21 -7.28
N LEU A 121 10.16 -36.95 -8.29
CA LEU A 121 11.61 -36.81 -8.13
C LEU A 121 11.98 -35.67 -7.19
N LEU A 122 11.20 -34.59 -7.16
CA LEU A 122 11.34 -33.49 -6.21
C LEU A 122 11.27 -33.98 -4.75
N HIS A 123 10.33 -34.88 -4.45
CA HIS A 123 10.14 -35.43 -3.11
C HIS A 123 11.15 -36.53 -2.79
N LEU A 124 11.50 -37.34 -3.77
CA LEU A 124 12.35 -38.52 -3.58
C LEU A 124 13.84 -38.15 -3.51
N LYS A 125 14.30 -37.24 -4.37
CA LYS A 125 15.71 -36.82 -4.44
C LYS A 125 15.87 -35.36 -4.89
N PRO A 126 15.53 -34.38 -4.02
CA PRO A 126 15.54 -32.96 -4.39
C PRO A 126 16.94 -32.41 -4.77
N SER A 127 18.02 -33.10 -4.41
CA SER A 127 19.39 -32.75 -4.81
C SER A 127 19.63 -32.85 -6.32
N LEU A 128 18.72 -33.46 -7.09
CA LEU A 128 18.80 -33.55 -8.56
C LEU A 128 18.53 -32.20 -9.25
N PHE A 129 17.82 -31.29 -8.57
CA PHE A 129 17.38 -30.02 -9.15
C PHE A 129 18.49 -28.96 -9.09
N THR A 130 19.64 -29.30 -9.64
CA THR A 130 20.83 -28.45 -9.70
C THR A 130 20.72 -27.42 -10.84
N LYS A 131 21.68 -26.50 -10.89
CA LYS A 131 21.81 -25.55 -12.00
C LYS A 131 21.99 -26.25 -13.35
N GLU A 132 22.70 -27.38 -13.36
CA GLU A 132 22.90 -28.19 -14.57
C GLU A 132 21.59 -28.78 -15.06
N PHE A 133 20.78 -29.36 -14.16
CA PHE A 133 19.46 -29.88 -14.49
C PHE A 133 18.56 -28.81 -15.14
N VAL A 134 18.48 -27.63 -14.50
CA VAL A 134 17.66 -26.51 -15.00
C VAL A 134 18.10 -26.06 -16.39
N ASN A 135 19.41 -25.91 -16.60
CA ASN A 135 19.98 -25.38 -17.84
C ASN A 135 19.97 -26.41 -18.98
N LYS A 136 20.39 -27.65 -18.71
CA LYS A 136 20.55 -28.70 -19.71
C LYS A 136 19.22 -29.12 -20.33
N HIS A 137 18.14 -29.06 -19.54
CA HIS A 137 16.85 -29.57 -19.95
C HIS A 137 15.83 -28.50 -20.33
N ASN A 138 16.25 -27.22 -20.40
CA ASN A 138 15.37 -26.09 -20.75
C ASN A 138 14.07 -26.09 -19.93
N PHE A 139 14.14 -26.44 -18.64
CA PHE A 139 12.95 -26.51 -17.79
C PHE A 139 12.18 -25.18 -17.77
N GLY A 140 12.90 -24.06 -17.83
CA GLY A 140 12.33 -22.72 -17.97
C GLY A 140 11.46 -22.53 -19.21
N MET A 141 11.82 -23.12 -20.35
CA MET A 141 11.02 -23.02 -21.58
C MET A 141 9.66 -23.71 -21.49
N CYS A 142 9.50 -24.64 -20.55
CA CYS A 142 8.21 -25.32 -20.35
C CYS A 142 7.16 -24.44 -19.69
N VAL A 143 7.56 -23.30 -19.12
CA VAL A 143 6.63 -22.27 -18.65
C VAL A 143 5.69 -21.84 -19.78
N LYS A 144 6.19 -21.76 -21.04
CA LYS A 144 5.34 -21.41 -22.19
C LYS A 144 4.25 -22.44 -22.51
N ARG A 145 4.48 -23.71 -22.16
CA ARG A 145 3.63 -24.83 -22.58
C ARG A 145 2.62 -25.22 -21.50
N CYS A 146 3.08 -25.29 -20.25
CA CYS A 146 2.28 -25.75 -19.11
C CYS A 146 2.58 -24.92 -17.84
N PRO A 147 2.28 -23.61 -17.84
CA PRO A 147 2.63 -22.71 -16.75
C PRO A 147 2.07 -23.16 -15.39
N HIS A 148 0.80 -23.58 -15.32
CA HIS A 148 0.17 -24.06 -14.08
C HIS A 148 0.90 -25.25 -13.42
N LEU A 149 1.38 -26.24 -14.20
CA LEU A 149 2.09 -27.40 -13.65
C LEU A 149 3.47 -26.99 -13.12
N ILE A 150 4.18 -26.16 -13.90
CA ILE A 150 5.49 -25.64 -13.51
C ILE A 150 5.36 -24.82 -12.22
N LEU A 151 4.38 -23.92 -12.14
CA LEU A 151 4.12 -23.13 -10.94
C LEU A 151 3.74 -24.01 -9.75
N SER A 152 2.97 -25.09 -9.95
CA SER A 152 2.63 -26.03 -8.88
C SER A 152 3.88 -26.73 -8.32
N ILE A 153 4.78 -27.17 -9.20
CA ILE A 153 6.07 -27.78 -8.81
C ILE A 153 6.95 -26.76 -8.10
N LEU A 154 7.12 -25.56 -8.65
CA LEU A 154 7.96 -24.50 -8.08
C LEU A 154 7.39 -23.99 -6.75
N SER A 155 6.08 -23.85 -6.62
CA SER A 155 5.39 -23.47 -5.38
C SER A 155 5.65 -24.50 -4.29
N ARG A 156 5.52 -25.80 -4.62
CA ARG A 156 5.83 -26.86 -3.65
C ARG A 156 7.30 -26.84 -3.26
N TYR A 157 8.21 -26.71 -4.22
CA TYR A 157 9.63 -26.64 -3.94
C TYR A 157 9.97 -25.42 -3.06
N ALA A 158 9.40 -24.26 -3.34
CA ALA A 158 9.55 -23.05 -2.54
C ALA A 158 9.10 -23.25 -1.09
N GLN A 159 7.98 -23.94 -0.86
CA GLN A 159 7.56 -24.32 0.50
C GLN A 159 8.57 -25.24 1.19
N ASP A 160 9.12 -26.21 0.47
CA ASP A 160 10.09 -27.14 1.04
C ASP A 160 11.44 -26.45 1.33
N VAL A 161 11.83 -25.42 0.55
CA VAL A 161 12.95 -24.51 0.86
C VAL A 161 12.69 -23.76 2.17
N VAL A 162 11.56 -23.05 2.25
CA VAL A 162 11.18 -22.26 3.44
C VAL A 162 11.12 -23.12 4.71
N ASN A 163 10.62 -24.36 4.58
CA ASN A 163 10.50 -25.30 5.69
C ASN A 163 11.82 -26.04 6.01
N ASN A 164 12.95 -25.64 5.41
CA ASN A 164 14.27 -26.25 5.61
C ASN A 164 14.28 -27.77 5.42
N LYS A 165 13.52 -28.31 4.46
CA LYS A 165 13.47 -29.76 4.20
C LYS A 165 14.67 -30.28 3.41
N PHE A 166 15.53 -29.38 2.94
CA PHE A 166 16.68 -29.71 2.11
C PHE A 166 17.97 -29.69 2.92
N ASN A 167 18.71 -30.80 2.89
CA ASN A 167 19.99 -30.97 3.59
C ASN A 167 21.19 -30.62 2.70
N PHE A 168 21.04 -29.72 1.71
CA PHE A 168 22.11 -29.37 0.77
C PHE A 168 22.27 -27.87 0.60
N ASP A 169 23.50 -27.44 0.26
CA ASP A 169 23.96 -26.06 0.45
C ASP A 169 23.22 -25.00 -0.39
N THR A 170 22.64 -25.37 -1.53
CA THR A 170 21.98 -24.40 -2.43
C THR A 170 20.74 -24.96 -3.14
N PRO A 171 19.51 -24.77 -2.60
CA PRO A 171 18.26 -25.08 -3.31
C PRO A 171 17.88 -24.01 -4.36
N TRP A 172 18.65 -22.93 -4.44
CA TRP A 172 18.32 -21.76 -5.25
C TRP A 172 18.23 -21.96 -6.77
N PRO A 173 19.02 -22.83 -7.43
CA PRO A 173 19.01 -22.90 -8.88
C PRO A 173 17.64 -23.18 -9.50
N PHE A 174 16.81 -23.96 -8.81
CA PHE A 174 15.46 -24.31 -9.24
C PHE A 174 14.45 -23.18 -8.95
N VAL A 175 14.53 -22.56 -7.76
CA VAL A 175 13.70 -21.38 -7.44
C VAL A 175 14.03 -20.19 -8.35
N ASP A 176 15.30 -20.02 -8.74
CA ASP A 176 15.77 -18.95 -9.62
C ASP A 176 15.13 -19.02 -11.02
N ILE A 177 14.45 -20.11 -11.40
CA ILE A 177 13.59 -20.15 -12.60
C ILE A 177 12.51 -19.07 -12.51
N LEU A 178 11.94 -18.85 -11.32
CA LEU A 178 10.94 -17.81 -11.06
C LEU A 178 11.49 -16.40 -11.37
N ILE A 179 12.80 -16.20 -11.32
CA ILE A 179 13.44 -14.91 -11.61
C ILE A 179 13.86 -14.84 -13.08
N LYS A 180 14.57 -15.87 -13.57
CA LYS A 180 15.15 -15.89 -14.92
C LYS A 180 14.09 -15.90 -16.03
N GLU A 181 12.98 -16.59 -15.79
CA GLU A 181 11.92 -16.77 -16.78
C GLU A 181 10.71 -15.86 -16.47
N SER A 182 10.94 -14.74 -15.79
CA SER A 182 9.86 -13.85 -15.34
C SER A 182 8.93 -13.42 -16.48
N ASP A 183 9.49 -13.07 -17.63
CA ASP A 183 8.71 -12.59 -18.78
C ASP A 183 7.75 -13.67 -19.30
N LEU A 184 8.12 -14.95 -19.16
CA LEU A 184 7.25 -16.06 -19.54
C LEU A 184 6.07 -16.16 -18.58
N PHE A 185 6.31 -16.15 -17.27
CA PHE A 185 5.23 -16.20 -16.28
C PHE A 185 4.33 -14.97 -16.29
N LEU A 186 4.89 -13.79 -16.58
CA LEU A 186 4.09 -12.56 -16.68
C LEU A 186 3.18 -12.55 -17.92
N SER A 187 3.47 -13.38 -18.93
CA SER A 187 2.68 -13.51 -20.15
C SER A 187 1.54 -14.54 -20.07
N THR A 188 1.46 -15.29 -18.97
CA THR A 188 0.48 -16.38 -18.79
C THR A 188 -0.72 -15.94 -17.95
N ASP A 189 -1.81 -16.71 -18.01
CA ASP A 189 -3.02 -16.45 -17.20
C ASP A 189 -2.74 -16.63 -15.70
N GLU A 190 -1.74 -17.45 -15.32
CA GLU A 190 -1.32 -17.73 -13.94
C GLU A 190 -0.36 -16.67 -13.35
N LYS A 191 -0.35 -15.46 -13.92
CA LYS A 191 0.53 -14.33 -13.50
C LYS A 191 0.40 -14.02 -12.00
N LEU A 192 -0.81 -14.08 -11.45
CA LEU A 192 -1.07 -13.70 -10.05
C LEU A 192 -0.59 -14.78 -9.07
N GLU A 193 -0.77 -16.05 -9.40
CA GLU A 193 -0.25 -17.20 -8.66
C GLU A 193 1.27 -17.17 -8.64
N TYR A 194 1.89 -16.89 -9.79
CA TYR A 194 3.33 -16.68 -9.91
C TYR A 194 3.85 -15.60 -8.96
N ILE A 195 3.23 -14.40 -8.97
CA ILE A 195 3.63 -13.28 -8.11
C ILE A 195 3.44 -13.63 -6.63
N SER A 196 2.39 -14.38 -6.30
CA SER A 196 2.14 -14.84 -4.92
C SER A 196 3.28 -15.72 -4.39
N ILE A 197 3.90 -16.56 -5.24
CA ILE A 197 5.05 -17.39 -4.85
C ILE A 197 6.28 -16.51 -4.56
N LEU A 198 6.54 -15.48 -5.37
CA LEU A 198 7.65 -14.54 -5.14
C LEU A 198 7.51 -13.81 -3.81
N ILE A 199 6.30 -13.32 -3.50
CA ILE A 199 6.00 -12.66 -2.22
C ILE A 199 6.20 -13.64 -1.06
N TYR A 200 5.67 -14.86 -1.19
CA TYR A 200 5.81 -15.90 -0.17
C TYR A 200 7.28 -16.18 0.17
N LEU A 201 8.13 -16.35 -0.84
CA LEU A 201 9.56 -16.54 -0.65
C LEU A 201 10.22 -15.33 0.04
N CYS A 202 9.92 -14.11 -0.41
CA CYS A 202 10.46 -12.90 0.22
C CYS A 202 10.04 -12.76 1.69
N GLN A 203 8.81 -13.12 2.02
CA GLN A 203 8.28 -13.02 3.38
C GLN A 203 8.82 -14.09 4.33
N ASN A 204 9.04 -15.32 3.82
CA ASN A 204 9.30 -16.46 4.69
C ASN A 204 10.74 -16.99 4.65
N ASP A 205 11.54 -16.66 3.63
CA ASP A 205 12.95 -17.08 3.54
C ASP A 205 13.92 -15.87 3.62
N PRO A 206 14.69 -15.71 4.72
CA PRO A 206 15.62 -14.60 4.87
C PRO A 206 16.76 -14.58 3.86
N LEU A 207 17.24 -15.74 3.39
CA LEU A 207 18.35 -15.83 2.45
C LEU A 207 17.93 -15.42 1.04
N PHE A 208 16.76 -15.86 0.60
CA PHE A 208 16.11 -15.48 -0.64
C PHE A 208 15.82 -13.99 -0.64
N ARG A 209 15.17 -13.48 0.41
CA ARG A 209 14.91 -12.05 0.58
C ARG A 209 16.17 -11.22 0.39
N ARG A 210 17.24 -11.53 1.14
CA ARG A 210 18.50 -10.77 1.06
C ARG A 210 19.12 -10.77 -0.33
N LYS A 211 18.92 -11.83 -1.13
CA LYS A 211 19.58 -12.02 -2.42
C LYS A 211 18.73 -11.66 -3.63
N ARG A 212 17.41 -11.57 -3.50
CA ARG A 212 16.44 -11.52 -4.62
C ARG A 212 15.32 -10.50 -4.43
N LEU A 213 15.23 -9.79 -3.30
CA LEU A 213 14.15 -8.84 -3.05
C LEU A 213 14.04 -7.76 -4.16
N ASN A 214 15.18 -7.22 -4.61
CA ASN A 214 15.21 -6.25 -5.70
C ASN A 214 14.72 -6.86 -7.03
N ASP A 215 15.18 -8.07 -7.36
CA ASP A 215 14.71 -8.78 -8.56
C ASP A 215 13.19 -8.99 -8.52
N CYS A 216 12.66 -9.45 -7.37
CA CYS A 216 11.23 -9.63 -7.18
C CYS A 216 10.45 -8.31 -7.29
N TRP A 217 10.99 -7.21 -6.75
CA TRP A 217 10.37 -5.89 -6.89
C TRP A 217 10.27 -5.49 -8.37
N GLU A 218 11.37 -5.56 -9.12
CA GLU A 218 11.39 -5.21 -10.55
C GLU A 218 10.42 -6.08 -11.36
N ILE A 219 10.34 -7.38 -11.06
CA ILE A 219 9.40 -8.29 -11.72
C ILE A 219 7.95 -7.90 -11.44
N VAL A 220 7.60 -7.62 -10.18
CA VAL A 220 6.22 -7.24 -9.83
C VAL A 220 5.88 -5.87 -10.42
N VAL A 221 6.83 -4.93 -10.49
CA VAL A 221 6.64 -3.66 -11.19
C VAL A 221 6.38 -3.87 -12.69
N LYS A 222 7.13 -4.77 -13.35
CA LYS A 222 6.89 -5.13 -14.77
C LYS A 222 5.49 -5.71 -15.02
N ALA A 223 4.88 -6.32 -14.01
CA ALA A 223 3.55 -6.90 -14.10
C ALA A 223 2.40 -5.88 -14.14
N LEU A 224 2.69 -4.60 -13.81
CA LEU A 224 1.73 -3.50 -13.89
C LEU A 224 1.42 -3.19 -15.35
N ASP A 225 0.13 -3.14 -15.69
CA ASP A 225 -0.36 -2.86 -17.05
C ASP A 225 -1.41 -1.73 -17.11
N GLY A 226 -1.72 -1.11 -15.97
CA GLY A 226 -2.69 -0.03 -15.83
C GLY A 226 -4.16 -0.46 -15.88
N LYS A 227 -4.44 -1.76 -16.00
CA LYS A 227 -5.81 -2.29 -15.99
C LYS A 227 -6.30 -2.56 -14.56
N PRO A 228 -7.61 -2.67 -14.29
CA PRO A 228 -8.14 -2.96 -12.95
C PRO A 228 -7.54 -4.21 -12.28
N GLU A 229 -7.16 -5.21 -13.07
CA GLU A 229 -6.48 -6.43 -12.61
C GLU A 229 -5.12 -6.14 -11.95
N SER A 230 -4.49 -4.99 -12.27
CA SER A 230 -3.27 -4.50 -11.61
C SER A 230 -3.49 -4.19 -10.11
N ARG A 231 -4.73 -4.18 -9.60
CA ARG A 231 -4.99 -3.99 -8.16
C ARG A 231 -4.24 -5.02 -7.31
N GLN A 232 -4.25 -6.28 -7.72
CA GLN A 232 -3.54 -7.34 -6.98
C GLN A 232 -2.02 -7.19 -7.08
N ILE A 233 -1.53 -6.62 -8.18
CA ILE A 233 -0.11 -6.30 -8.36
C ILE A 233 0.31 -5.17 -7.42
N TYR A 234 -0.49 -4.11 -7.28
CA TYR A 234 -0.22 -3.07 -6.28
C TYR A 234 -0.26 -3.62 -4.85
N ILE A 235 -1.17 -4.56 -4.54
CA ILE A 235 -1.17 -5.25 -3.25
C ILE A 235 0.13 -6.04 -3.04
N ALA A 236 0.61 -6.74 -4.08
CA ALA A 236 1.90 -7.42 -4.05
C ALA A 236 3.07 -6.46 -3.76
N LEU A 237 3.10 -5.29 -4.40
CA LEU A 237 4.09 -4.25 -4.13
C LEU A 237 4.01 -3.74 -2.68
N ASN A 238 2.81 -3.60 -2.11
CA ASN A 238 2.66 -3.24 -0.69
C ASN A 238 3.32 -4.30 0.22
N TYR A 239 3.12 -5.59 -0.05
CA TYR A 239 3.78 -6.65 0.71
C TYR A 239 5.30 -6.62 0.56
N LEU A 240 5.83 -6.41 -0.64
CA LEU A 240 7.27 -6.30 -0.85
C LEU A 240 7.84 -5.07 -0.15
N ARG A 241 7.17 -3.91 -0.20
CA ARG A 241 7.54 -2.72 0.59
C ARG A 241 7.62 -3.03 2.08
N ASP A 242 6.67 -3.79 2.63
CA ASP A 242 6.72 -4.17 4.04
C ASP A 242 7.93 -5.07 4.35
N VAL A 243 8.34 -5.90 3.40
CA VAL A 243 9.58 -6.68 3.50
C VAL A 243 10.84 -5.79 3.43
N TYR A 244 10.86 -4.75 2.58
CA TYR A 244 11.93 -3.73 2.58
C TYR A 244 12.04 -3.00 3.92
N LYS A 245 10.89 -2.62 4.52
CA LYS A 245 10.86 -2.00 5.86
C LYS A 245 11.52 -2.89 6.92
N MET A 246 11.37 -4.22 6.85
CA MET A 246 12.03 -5.14 7.78
C MET A 246 13.56 -5.07 7.73
N ILE A 247 14.13 -4.74 6.57
CA ILE A 247 15.58 -4.58 6.38
C ILE A 247 16.03 -3.12 6.42
N LYS A 248 15.13 -2.19 6.78
CA LYS A 248 15.37 -0.73 6.86
C LYS A 248 15.82 -0.11 5.54
N GLU A 249 15.35 -0.65 4.44
CA GLU A 249 15.54 -0.10 3.09
C GLU A 249 14.19 0.33 2.51
N MET A 250 14.22 1.03 1.37
CA MET A 250 13.04 1.39 0.60
C MET A 250 13.29 1.16 -0.88
N PRO A 251 12.31 0.59 -1.61
CA PRO A 251 12.44 0.44 -3.04
C PRO A 251 12.16 1.76 -3.77
N GLU A 252 12.75 1.90 -4.96
CA GLU A 252 12.36 2.96 -5.89
C GLU A 252 10.95 2.68 -6.43
N LEU A 253 10.05 3.65 -6.26
CA LEU A 253 8.69 3.54 -6.75
C LEU A 253 8.63 3.80 -8.26
N PRO A 254 7.80 3.07 -9.02
CA PRO A 254 7.60 3.32 -10.45
C PRO A 254 6.68 4.53 -10.68
N ILE A 255 7.16 5.73 -10.35
CA ILE A 255 6.35 6.96 -10.29
C ILE A 255 5.62 7.25 -11.60
N VAL A 256 6.29 7.08 -12.75
CA VAL A 256 5.65 7.27 -14.06
C VAL A 256 4.44 6.35 -14.26
N ARG A 257 4.53 5.08 -13.83
CA ARG A 257 3.40 4.14 -13.92
C ARG A 257 2.31 4.51 -12.92
N ILE A 258 2.69 4.88 -11.70
CA ILE A 258 1.76 5.32 -10.66
C ILE A 258 0.94 6.53 -11.13
N ILE A 259 1.57 7.53 -11.76
CA ILE A 259 0.89 8.72 -12.30
C ILE A 259 -0.15 8.35 -13.36
N ASN A 260 0.12 7.35 -14.19
CA ASN A 260 -0.83 6.87 -15.19
C ASN A 260 -2.00 6.11 -14.55
N ASP A 261 -1.71 5.30 -13.52
CA ASP A 261 -2.67 4.39 -12.92
C ASP A 261 -3.54 5.05 -11.82
N VAL A 262 -3.10 6.17 -11.24
CA VAL A 262 -3.76 6.83 -10.10
C VAL A 262 -5.19 7.28 -10.42
N HIS A 263 -5.53 7.47 -11.70
CA HIS A 263 -6.90 7.82 -12.12
C HIS A 263 -7.88 6.64 -12.08
N THR A 264 -7.38 5.41 -12.09
CA THR A 264 -8.21 4.20 -12.04
C THR A 264 -8.66 3.95 -10.61
N VAL A 265 -9.95 4.18 -10.32
CA VAL A 265 -10.53 4.14 -8.97
C VAL A 265 -10.24 2.83 -8.25
N GLU A 266 -10.30 1.71 -8.95
CA GLU A 266 -10.06 0.37 -8.43
C GLU A 266 -8.61 0.17 -7.94
N LEU A 267 -7.66 0.93 -8.48
CA LEU A 267 -6.23 0.86 -8.15
C LEU A 267 -5.85 1.80 -7.00
N GLN A 268 -6.63 2.87 -6.77
CA GLN A 268 -6.28 3.95 -5.83
C GLN A 268 -6.01 3.45 -4.42
N GLY A 269 -6.79 2.50 -3.91
CA GLY A 269 -6.66 1.99 -2.54
C GLY A 269 -5.23 1.53 -2.18
N PRO A 270 -4.69 0.49 -2.85
CA PRO A 270 -3.32 0.00 -2.61
C PRO A 270 -2.23 0.93 -3.18
N LEU A 271 -2.50 1.67 -4.25
CA LEU A 271 -1.54 2.61 -4.84
C LEU A 271 -1.28 3.79 -3.89
N LEU A 272 -2.32 4.42 -3.34
CA LEU A 272 -2.18 5.52 -2.38
C LEU A 272 -1.51 5.06 -1.08
N ALA A 273 -1.66 3.80 -0.70
CA ALA A 273 -0.94 3.23 0.45
C ALA A 273 0.57 3.15 0.23
N LEU A 274 1.02 2.81 -0.99
CA LEU A 274 2.45 2.87 -1.35
C LEU A 274 2.97 4.31 -1.32
N LEU A 275 2.22 5.24 -1.92
CA LEU A 275 2.59 6.65 -1.94
C LEU A 275 2.65 7.25 -0.53
N ALA A 276 1.72 6.90 0.36
CA ALA A 276 1.71 7.43 1.72
C ALA A 276 2.92 6.98 2.56
N ASP A 277 3.46 5.80 2.28
CA ASP A 277 4.68 5.33 2.92
C ASP A 277 5.93 5.97 2.32
N ALA A 278 6.00 6.10 1.00
CA ALA A 278 7.12 6.77 0.35
C ALA A 278 7.18 8.27 0.71
N ALA A 279 6.02 8.94 0.80
CA ALA A 279 5.92 10.32 1.26
C ALA A 279 6.41 10.50 2.71
N ASP A 280 6.24 9.49 3.56
CA ASP A 280 6.70 9.51 4.95
C ASP A 280 8.21 9.34 5.05
N ALA A 281 8.77 8.45 4.24
CA ALA A 281 10.18 8.07 4.29
C ALA A 281 11.08 9.08 3.58
N ASP A 282 10.72 9.46 2.35
CA ASP A 282 11.45 10.45 1.56
C ASP A 282 10.48 11.16 0.59
N PRO A 283 9.87 12.29 1.01
CA PRO A 283 8.98 13.07 0.17
C PRO A 283 9.60 13.48 -1.17
N LEU A 284 10.91 13.69 -1.24
CA LEU A 284 11.58 14.16 -2.45
C LEU A 284 11.69 13.06 -3.51
N SER A 285 11.73 11.80 -3.12
CA SER A 285 11.80 10.65 -4.03
C SER A 285 10.57 10.51 -4.94
N ILE A 286 9.43 11.05 -4.51
CA ILE A 286 8.15 11.00 -5.22
C ILE A 286 7.62 12.39 -5.60
N ARG A 287 8.47 13.42 -5.51
CA ARG A 287 8.12 14.79 -5.87
C ARG A 287 7.88 14.87 -7.38
N ASP A 288 6.62 15.04 -7.75
CA ASP A 288 6.21 15.24 -9.13
C ASP A 288 4.99 16.17 -9.19
N ALA A 289 5.03 17.15 -10.08
CA ALA A 289 3.98 18.16 -10.21
C ALA A 289 2.68 17.58 -10.78
N GLU A 290 2.78 16.65 -11.73
CA GLU A 290 1.62 15.96 -12.30
C GLU A 290 0.97 15.07 -11.22
N LEU A 291 1.77 14.31 -10.47
CA LEU A 291 1.27 13.51 -9.35
C LEU A 291 0.53 14.37 -8.33
N THR A 292 1.10 15.51 -7.95
CA THR A 292 0.50 16.43 -6.97
C THR A 292 -0.87 16.92 -7.45
N GLN A 293 -0.98 17.34 -8.71
CA GLN A 293 -2.24 17.79 -9.29
C GLN A 293 -3.27 16.66 -9.34
N LYS A 294 -2.85 15.43 -9.67
CA LYS A 294 -3.74 14.26 -9.67
C LYS A 294 -4.23 13.92 -8.27
N LEU A 295 -3.36 14.01 -7.26
CA LEU A 295 -3.74 13.78 -5.86
C LEU A 295 -4.77 14.81 -5.36
N LEU A 296 -4.60 16.09 -5.70
CA LEU A 296 -5.59 17.13 -5.38
C LEU A 296 -6.94 16.82 -6.04
N ASN A 297 -6.94 16.47 -7.33
CA ASN A 297 -8.15 16.10 -8.05
C ASN A 297 -8.84 14.85 -7.47
N ILE A 298 -8.07 13.87 -7.00
CA ILE A 298 -8.59 12.63 -6.40
C ILE A 298 -9.15 12.91 -4.99
N ALA A 299 -8.48 13.76 -4.21
CA ALA A 299 -9.00 14.19 -2.91
C ALA A 299 -10.34 14.92 -3.06
N GLU A 300 -10.48 15.78 -4.08
CA GLU A 300 -11.72 16.52 -4.37
C GLU A 300 -12.82 15.63 -4.96
N ARG A 301 -12.56 14.96 -6.09
CA ARG A 301 -13.61 14.34 -6.91
C ARG A 301 -13.96 12.91 -6.50
N ASN A 302 -12.98 12.18 -5.99
CA ASN A 302 -13.16 10.78 -5.57
C ASN A 302 -13.31 10.67 -4.05
N GLU A 303 -13.40 11.81 -3.36
CA GLU A 303 -13.56 11.91 -1.92
C GLU A 303 -12.52 11.09 -1.14
N SER A 304 -11.28 11.02 -1.65
CA SER A 304 -10.26 10.14 -1.10
C SER A 304 -9.45 10.82 0.01
N LEU A 305 -9.79 10.52 1.27
CA LEU A 305 -9.01 10.92 2.44
C LEU A 305 -7.54 10.49 2.33
N LYS A 306 -7.28 9.30 1.75
CA LYS A 306 -5.90 8.80 1.55
C LYS A 306 -5.08 9.72 0.65
N ALA A 307 -5.68 10.30 -0.39
CA ALA A 307 -4.98 11.24 -1.26
C ALA A 307 -4.61 12.53 -0.50
N THR A 308 -5.52 13.06 0.32
CA THR A 308 -5.22 14.19 1.21
C THR A 308 -4.11 13.85 2.20
N VAL A 309 -4.09 12.63 2.75
CA VAL A 309 -3.01 12.17 3.65
C VAL A 309 -1.66 12.12 2.93
N VAL A 310 -1.60 11.65 1.69
CA VAL A 310 -0.36 11.70 0.89
C VAL A 310 0.10 13.15 0.71
N LEU A 311 -0.79 14.06 0.33
CA LEU A 311 -0.48 15.49 0.19
C LEU A 311 0.02 16.11 1.50
N MET A 312 -0.59 15.78 2.63
CA MET A 312 -0.15 16.25 3.94
C MET A 312 1.27 15.79 4.26
N LYS A 313 1.60 14.51 4.02
CA LYS A 313 2.95 13.98 4.22
C LYS A 313 3.97 14.61 3.28
N LEU A 314 3.62 14.78 2.01
CA LEU A 314 4.45 15.50 1.04
C LEU A 314 4.74 16.95 1.49
N SER A 315 3.72 17.62 2.02
CA SER A 315 3.84 18.99 2.53
C SER A 315 4.71 19.12 3.77
N GLU A 316 5.21 18.02 4.35
CA GLU A 316 6.21 18.11 5.41
C GLU A 316 7.53 18.71 4.92
N ASN A 317 7.85 18.55 3.64
CA ASN A 317 8.96 19.22 3.00
C ASN A 317 8.53 20.61 2.47
N GLU A 318 9.21 21.68 2.89
CA GLU A 318 8.85 23.06 2.51
C GLU A 318 8.83 23.29 0.99
N LYS A 319 9.75 22.68 0.23
CA LYS A 319 9.81 22.86 -1.23
C LYS A 319 8.57 22.28 -1.90
N ILE A 320 8.17 21.07 -1.48
CA ILE A 320 6.97 20.41 -1.99
C ILE A 320 5.71 21.12 -1.49
N ALA A 321 5.71 21.60 -0.24
CA ALA A 321 4.60 22.39 0.31
C ALA A 321 4.34 23.66 -0.54
N ARG A 322 5.40 24.34 -1.00
CA ARG A 322 5.26 25.46 -1.93
C ARG A 322 4.70 25.04 -3.29
N GLU A 323 5.05 23.85 -3.78
CA GLU A 323 4.48 23.31 -5.02
C GLU A 323 3.01 22.92 -4.89
N ILE A 324 2.60 22.37 -3.74
CA ILE A 324 1.20 22.05 -3.44
C ILE A 324 0.38 23.33 -3.27
N LEU A 325 0.99 24.40 -2.73
CA LEU A 325 0.32 25.67 -2.50
C LEU A 325 -0.22 26.28 -3.80
N THR A 326 0.53 26.19 -4.91
CA THR A 326 0.20 26.78 -6.21
C THR A 326 -0.38 28.20 -6.09
N ASP A 327 -1.57 28.43 -6.64
CA ASP A 327 -2.41 29.62 -6.56
C ASP A 327 -3.47 29.52 -5.45
N GLY A 328 -3.46 28.44 -4.66
CA GLY A 328 -4.42 28.20 -3.59
C GLY A 328 -5.85 27.92 -4.07
N TYR A 329 -6.06 27.50 -5.33
CA TYR A 329 -7.40 27.23 -5.86
C TYR A 329 -8.19 26.24 -5.01
N TRP A 330 -7.48 25.29 -4.38
CA TRP A 330 -8.05 24.20 -3.61
C TRP A 330 -8.46 24.60 -2.19
N PHE A 331 -8.09 25.79 -1.71
CA PHE A 331 -8.45 26.23 -0.35
C PHE A 331 -9.97 26.29 -0.14
N VAL A 332 -10.71 26.69 -1.17
CA VAL A 332 -12.17 26.80 -1.15
C VAL A 332 -12.86 25.53 -1.68
N LYS A 333 -12.14 24.40 -1.68
CA LYS A 333 -12.63 23.09 -2.09
C LYS A 333 -12.76 22.17 -0.88
N LYS A 334 -13.61 21.17 -1.02
CA LYS A 334 -13.84 20.11 -0.05
C LYS A 334 -12.88 18.94 -0.36
N LEU A 335 -11.85 18.68 0.48
CA LEU A 335 -10.78 17.71 0.17
C LEU A 335 -10.55 16.60 1.21
N PRO A 336 -11.35 15.52 1.27
CA PRO A 336 -12.69 15.36 0.73
C PRO A 336 -13.75 16.02 1.62
N GLU A 337 -13.37 16.43 2.83
CA GLU A 337 -14.18 17.17 3.80
C GLU A 337 -13.52 18.52 4.11
N PRO A 338 -14.29 19.55 4.53
CA PRO A 338 -13.71 20.86 4.85
C PRO A 338 -12.63 20.78 5.94
N VAL A 339 -12.78 19.85 6.89
CA VAL A 339 -11.77 19.58 7.93
C VAL A 339 -10.44 19.08 7.36
N ASP A 340 -10.47 18.35 6.26
CA ASP A 340 -9.28 17.80 5.62
C ASP A 340 -8.59 18.85 4.74
N THR A 341 -9.37 19.73 4.11
CA THR A 341 -8.85 20.98 3.51
C THR A 341 -8.12 21.83 4.56
N LEU A 342 -8.72 22.03 5.73
CA LEU A 342 -8.09 22.74 6.84
C LEU A 342 -6.79 22.06 7.29
N ARG A 343 -6.78 20.73 7.41
CA ARG A 343 -5.57 19.98 7.81
C ARG A 343 -4.44 20.12 6.80
N LEU A 344 -4.71 20.02 5.50
CA LEU A 344 -3.71 20.24 4.47
C LEU A 344 -3.20 21.69 4.48
N PHE A 345 -4.10 22.66 4.61
CA PHE A 345 -3.74 24.07 4.78
C PHE A 345 -2.79 24.25 5.97
N LEU A 346 -3.11 23.67 7.12
CA LEU A 346 -2.29 23.77 8.33
C LEU A 346 -0.94 23.06 8.19
N ALA A 347 -0.88 21.95 7.47
CA ALA A 347 0.36 21.23 7.20
C ALA A 347 1.34 22.10 6.39
N ILE A 348 0.85 22.89 5.43
CA ILE A 348 1.65 23.89 4.70
C ILE A 348 1.94 25.10 5.58
N PHE A 349 0.93 25.62 6.30
CA PHE A 349 1.04 26.82 7.16
C PHE A 349 2.03 26.67 8.32
N LYS A 350 2.43 25.42 8.66
CA LYS A 350 3.50 25.14 9.63
C LYS A 350 4.82 25.80 9.20
N HIS A 351 5.07 25.89 7.89
CA HIS A 351 6.26 26.52 7.31
C HIS A 351 6.15 28.04 7.39
N GLN A 352 6.95 28.65 8.28
CA GLN A 352 6.85 30.09 8.56
C GLN A 352 7.10 30.95 7.33
N SER A 353 8.00 30.52 6.45
CA SER A 353 8.35 31.19 5.18
C SER A 353 7.17 31.28 4.21
N LEU A 354 6.23 30.33 4.26
CA LEU A 354 5.07 30.29 3.35
C LEU A 354 3.89 31.11 3.84
N ARG A 355 3.82 31.50 5.12
CA ARG A 355 2.65 32.20 5.68
C ARG A 355 2.35 33.53 4.98
N ALA A 356 3.40 34.29 4.64
CA ALA A 356 3.26 35.55 3.92
C ALA A 356 2.83 35.34 2.46
N GLU A 357 3.23 34.23 1.84
CA GLU A 357 2.83 33.84 0.49
C GLU A 357 1.36 33.44 0.48
N MET A 358 0.96 32.55 1.41
CA MET A 358 -0.43 32.12 1.59
C MET A 358 -1.39 33.30 1.84
N ALA A 359 -1.00 34.26 2.68
CA ALA A 359 -1.83 35.42 3.00
C ALA A 359 -2.03 36.40 1.83
N ARG A 360 -1.20 36.31 0.78
CA ARG A 360 -1.30 37.15 -0.43
C ARG A 360 -2.16 36.50 -1.52
N LEU A 361 -2.54 35.24 -1.36
CA LEU A 361 -3.39 34.56 -2.34
C LEU A 361 -4.81 35.16 -2.31
N GLU A 362 -5.40 35.33 -3.49
CA GLU A 362 -6.77 35.84 -3.63
C GLU A 362 -7.79 34.93 -2.93
N THR A 363 -7.48 33.64 -2.80
CA THR A 363 -8.31 32.63 -2.12
C THR A 363 -8.17 32.64 -0.60
N PHE A 364 -7.25 33.42 -0.02
CA PHE A 364 -7.00 33.39 1.42
C PHE A 364 -8.20 33.85 2.25
N ILE A 365 -8.79 35.01 1.95
CA ILE A 365 -9.98 35.49 2.67
C ILE A 365 -11.22 34.62 2.37
N PRO A 366 -11.49 34.24 1.11
CA PRO A 366 -12.51 33.25 0.78
C PRO A 366 -12.38 31.93 1.58
N PHE A 367 -11.16 31.44 1.77
CA PHE A 367 -10.89 30.27 2.60
C PHE A 367 -11.28 30.46 4.06
N LEU A 368 -10.93 31.61 4.65
CA LEU A 368 -11.29 31.89 6.04
C LEU A 368 -12.82 31.93 6.22
N ASN A 369 -13.54 32.54 5.29
CA ASN A 369 -15.01 32.51 5.26
C ASN A 369 -15.56 31.10 5.12
N TYR A 370 -15.05 30.33 4.15
CA TYR A 370 -15.43 28.93 3.93
C TYR A 370 -15.28 28.08 5.20
N MET A 371 -14.22 28.29 5.98
CA MET A 371 -14.01 27.58 7.25
C MET A 371 -14.98 28.02 8.38
N VAL A 372 -15.37 29.30 8.42
CA VAL A 372 -16.39 29.79 9.36
C VAL A 372 -17.75 29.19 9.04
N GLU A 373 -18.11 29.15 7.75
CA GLU A 373 -19.40 28.66 7.26
C GLU A 373 -19.56 27.15 7.41
N GLU A 374 -18.59 26.37 6.93
CA GLU A 374 -18.71 24.90 6.88
C GLU A 374 -18.44 24.21 8.21
N LEU A 375 -17.52 24.75 9.02
CA LEU A 375 -17.10 24.11 10.27
C LEU A 375 -17.56 24.90 11.48
N GLY A 376 -17.26 26.20 11.55
CA GLY A 376 -17.84 27.13 12.53
C GLY A 376 -17.86 26.68 14.00
N THR A 377 -16.96 25.78 14.41
CA THR A 377 -16.88 25.24 15.79
C THR A 377 -15.93 26.05 16.66
N PRO A 378 -16.04 25.97 18.01
CA PRO A 378 -15.10 26.63 18.93
C PRO A 378 -13.61 26.41 18.58
N GLY A 379 -13.26 25.16 18.25
CA GLY A 379 -11.89 24.78 17.89
C GLY A 379 -11.44 25.43 16.58
N VAL A 380 -12.31 25.47 15.57
CA VAL A 380 -11.98 26.08 14.27
C VAL A 380 -11.83 27.59 14.39
N LEU A 381 -12.72 28.28 15.12
CA LEU A 381 -12.56 29.73 15.34
C LEU A 381 -11.23 30.06 16.03
N THR A 382 -10.81 29.23 16.99
CA THR A 382 -9.50 29.36 17.66
C THR A 382 -8.33 29.17 16.68
N ILE A 383 -8.45 28.23 15.75
CA ILE A 383 -7.48 28.01 14.67
C ILE A 383 -7.43 29.23 13.74
N LEU A 384 -8.56 29.74 13.29
CA LEU A 384 -8.64 30.91 12.39
C LEU A 384 -8.06 32.16 13.03
N CYS A 385 -8.36 32.41 14.31
CA CYS A 385 -7.72 33.48 15.10
C CYS A 385 -6.18 33.31 15.09
N THR A 386 -5.70 32.09 15.30
CA THR A 386 -4.26 31.80 15.27
C THR A 386 -3.64 32.01 13.90
N ILE A 387 -4.34 31.66 12.81
CA ILE A 387 -3.88 31.90 11.43
C ILE A 387 -3.74 33.41 11.19
N VAL A 388 -4.78 34.19 11.45
CA VAL A 388 -4.77 35.65 11.23
C VAL A 388 -3.67 36.34 12.05
N ARG A 389 -3.44 35.89 13.28
CA ARG A 389 -2.37 36.41 14.14
C ARG A 389 -0.94 36.07 13.70
N ARG A 390 -0.79 35.11 12.78
CA ARG A 390 0.52 34.60 12.32
C ARG A 390 0.87 35.01 10.89
N VAL A 391 -0.01 35.72 10.22
CA VAL A 391 0.26 36.30 8.89
C VAL A 391 0.65 37.77 9.04
N PRO A 392 1.43 38.34 8.09
CA PRO A 392 1.69 39.77 8.07
C PRO A 392 0.40 40.53 7.81
N LEU A 393 -0.06 41.31 8.78
CA LEU A 393 -1.23 42.17 8.66
C LEU A 393 -0.84 43.60 8.30
N SER A 394 -1.69 44.23 7.50
CA SER A 394 -1.65 45.66 7.20
C SER A 394 -3.07 46.23 7.30
N ARG A 395 -3.18 47.55 7.35
CA ARG A 395 -4.48 48.23 7.32
C ARG A 395 -5.32 47.80 6.11
N ASP A 396 -4.72 47.71 4.93
CA ASP A 396 -5.42 47.35 3.70
C ASP A 396 -5.93 45.90 3.74
N VAL A 397 -5.14 44.98 4.29
CA VAL A 397 -5.55 43.58 4.46
C VAL A 397 -6.72 43.47 5.44
N VAL A 398 -6.69 44.18 6.56
CA VAL A 398 -7.79 44.18 7.55
C VAL A 398 -9.07 44.79 6.95
N LEU A 399 -8.95 45.89 6.19
CA LEU A 399 -10.09 46.48 5.49
C LEU A 399 -10.65 45.54 4.40
N GLN A 400 -9.80 44.80 3.70
CA GLN A 400 -10.24 43.81 2.73
C GLN A 400 -10.95 42.63 3.41
N MET A 401 -10.44 42.14 4.54
CA MET A 401 -11.11 41.13 5.37
C MET A 401 -12.49 41.58 5.87
N ALA A 402 -12.65 42.87 6.18
CA ALA A 402 -13.95 43.45 6.53
C ALA A 402 -14.87 43.53 5.30
N LYS A 403 -14.34 44.01 4.17
CA LYS A 403 -15.09 44.17 2.92
C LYS A 403 -15.61 42.84 2.36
N ASP A 404 -14.84 41.77 2.53
CA ASP A 404 -15.20 40.41 2.10
C ASP A 404 -15.95 39.63 3.20
N ASP A 405 -16.55 40.34 4.16
CA ASP A 405 -17.40 39.83 5.25
C ASP A 405 -16.75 38.85 6.23
N PHE A 406 -15.45 38.54 6.11
CA PHE A 406 -14.79 37.61 7.01
C PHE A 406 -14.84 38.06 8.48
N ILE A 407 -14.55 39.33 8.74
CA ILE A 407 -14.58 39.85 10.12
C ILE A 407 -16.00 39.80 10.68
N HIS A 408 -17.00 40.17 9.87
CA HIS A 408 -18.40 40.10 10.27
C HIS A 408 -18.81 38.65 10.60
N ASN A 409 -18.57 37.71 9.67
CA ASN A 409 -18.93 36.31 9.82
C ASN A 409 -18.25 35.66 11.02
N TYR A 410 -16.95 35.91 11.22
CA TYR A 410 -16.20 35.41 12.36
C TYR A 410 -16.77 35.93 13.68
N VAL A 411 -17.03 37.24 13.78
CA VAL A 411 -17.55 37.88 15.00
C VAL A 411 -18.95 37.38 15.32
N THR A 412 -19.85 37.36 14.34
CA THR A 412 -21.23 36.88 14.51
C THR A 412 -21.24 35.43 14.98
N ARG A 413 -20.48 34.56 14.31
CA ARG A 413 -20.41 33.14 14.68
C ARG A 413 -19.83 32.92 16.08
N ALA A 414 -18.80 33.68 16.45
CA ALA A 414 -18.22 33.60 17.79
C ALA A 414 -19.20 34.06 18.89
N LEU A 415 -20.03 35.08 18.62
CA LEU A 415 -21.03 35.57 19.55
C LEU A 415 -22.21 34.61 19.74
N GLU A 416 -22.63 33.90 18.68
CA GLU A 416 -23.66 32.86 18.77
C GLU A 416 -23.27 31.74 19.74
N ILE A 417 -22.04 31.24 19.60
CA ILE A 417 -21.51 30.12 20.40
C ILE A 417 -21.24 30.55 21.86
N ASN A 418 -21.00 31.84 22.10
CA ASN A 418 -20.76 32.36 23.44
C ASN A 418 -21.97 32.22 24.41
N THR A 419 -23.08 31.65 23.94
CA THR A 419 -24.24 31.31 24.77
C THR A 419 -24.21 29.87 25.30
N GLU A 420 -23.17 29.09 24.99
CA GLU A 420 -23.02 27.66 25.31
C GLU A 420 -21.91 27.40 26.37
N ASP A 421 -21.82 26.15 26.87
CA ASP A 421 -20.90 25.73 27.95
C ASP A 421 -19.40 25.93 27.64
N ASP A 422 -19.01 26.02 26.36
CA ASP A 422 -17.63 26.29 25.89
C ASP A 422 -17.30 27.79 25.66
N SER A 423 -18.18 28.69 26.14
CA SER A 423 -18.13 30.16 25.95
C SER A 423 -16.76 30.81 26.18
N ASN A 424 -16.01 30.38 27.22
CA ASN A 424 -14.76 31.03 27.59
C ASN A 424 -13.64 30.87 26.55
N VAL A 425 -13.55 29.72 25.88
CA VAL A 425 -12.49 29.47 24.87
C VAL A 425 -12.74 30.32 23.63
N VAL A 426 -14.00 30.35 23.16
CA VAL A 426 -14.39 31.16 22.00
C VAL A 426 -14.25 32.65 22.31
N THR A 427 -14.68 33.09 23.50
CA THR A 427 -14.53 34.49 23.93
C THR A 427 -13.06 34.88 24.01
N HIS A 428 -12.20 34.05 24.59
CA HIS A 428 -10.76 34.31 24.59
C HIS A 428 -10.18 34.46 23.18
N SER A 429 -10.54 33.55 22.26
CA SER A 429 -10.11 33.60 20.86
C SER A 429 -10.64 34.84 20.13
N LEU A 430 -11.89 35.24 20.38
CA LEU A 430 -12.50 36.45 19.83
C LEU A 430 -11.79 37.71 20.35
N LEU A 431 -11.50 37.81 21.65
CA LEU A 431 -10.77 38.93 22.23
C LEU A 431 -9.36 39.04 21.64
N LEU A 432 -8.65 37.92 21.48
CA LEU A 432 -7.34 37.90 20.83
C LEU A 432 -7.40 38.33 19.36
N PHE A 433 -8.41 37.87 18.64
CA PHE A 433 -8.64 38.24 17.25
C PHE A 433 -8.87 39.75 17.13
N VAL A 434 -9.83 40.29 17.87
CA VAL A 434 -10.18 41.72 17.88
C VAL A 434 -9.00 42.58 18.27
N ASN A 435 -8.28 42.20 19.33
CA ASN A 435 -7.09 42.95 19.73
C ASN A 435 -6.06 43.03 18.61
N THR A 436 -5.87 41.95 17.85
CA THR A 436 -4.90 41.90 16.76
C THR A 436 -5.29 42.82 15.61
N ILE A 437 -6.56 42.77 15.17
CA ILE A 437 -6.99 43.57 14.02
C ILE A 437 -7.21 45.05 14.38
N ALA A 438 -7.59 45.34 15.63
CA ALA A 438 -7.86 46.70 16.11
C ALA A 438 -6.60 47.57 16.21
N GLU A 439 -5.40 46.99 16.16
CA GLU A 439 -4.15 47.76 16.07
C GLU A 439 -3.99 48.49 14.72
N PHE A 440 -4.75 48.11 13.69
CA PHE A 440 -4.56 48.62 12.32
C PHE A 440 -5.60 49.64 11.87
N CYS A 441 -6.88 49.44 12.21
CA CYS A 441 -7.95 50.39 11.87
C CYS A 441 -9.21 50.18 12.69
N TYR A 442 -10.06 51.21 12.72
CA TYR A 442 -11.42 51.12 13.23
C TYR A 442 -12.30 50.30 12.29
N LEU A 443 -13.14 49.42 12.85
CA LEU A 443 -14.17 48.68 12.14
C LEU A 443 -15.54 48.82 12.85
N PRO A 444 -16.66 48.94 12.12
CA PRO A 444 -18.00 49.04 12.72
C PRO A 444 -18.36 47.91 13.68
N GLU A 445 -17.87 46.69 13.40
CA GLU A 445 -18.04 45.47 14.20
C GLU A 445 -17.52 45.62 15.62
N TYR A 446 -16.57 46.54 15.88
CA TYR A 446 -16.10 46.77 17.24
C TYR A 446 -17.22 47.27 18.15
N ASN A 447 -18.21 48.00 17.62
CA ASN A 447 -19.35 48.47 18.39
C ASN A 447 -20.22 47.33 18.92
N THR A 448 -20.41 46.27 18.14
CA THR A 448 -21.25 45.13 18.53
C THR A 448 -20.58 44.31 19.64
N LEU A 449 -19.26 44.38 19.71
CA LEU A 449 -18.43 43.69 20.69
C LEU A 449 -18.22 44.45 22.01
N LEU A 450 -18.48 45.76 22.07
CA LEU A 450 -18.16 46.57 23.25
C LEU A 450 -18.83 46.04 24.51
N LYS A 451 -20.11 45.64 24.42
CA LYS A 451 -20.82 45.07 25.57
C LYS A 451 -20.12 43.81 26.07
N LEU A 452 -19.75 42.89 25.18
CA LEU A 452 -19.01 41.68 25.54
C LEU A 452 -17.67 42.03 26.20
N VAL A 453 -16.91 42.97 25.64
CA VAL A 453 -15.60 43.37 26.18
C VAL A 453 -15.74 43.97 27.58
N VAL A 454 -16.72 44.86 27.79
CA VAL A 454 -16.99 45.48 29.09
C VAL A 454 -17.44 44.44 30.11
N ASP A 455 -18.46 43.63 29.76
CA ASP A 455 -18.99 42.60 30.65
C ASP A 455 -17.90 41.57 31.01
N THR A 456 -17.10 41.11 30.04
CA THR A 456 -16.00 40.17 30.28
C THR A 456 -14.92 40.80 31.17
N THR A 457 -14.61 42.08 30.98
CA THR A 457 -13.65 42.80 31.84
C THR A 457 -14.13 42.89 33.28
N MET A 458 -15.43 43.14 33.48
CA MET A 458 -16.00 43.42 34.79
C MET A 458 -16.49 42.19 35.55
N GLN A 459 -16.88 41.13 34.85
CA GLN A 459 -17.65 40.02 35.42
C GLN A 459 -16.97 38.65 35.25
N VAL A 460 -16.03 38.49 34.33
CA VAL A 460 -15.40 37.19 34.02
C VAL A 460 -13.93 37.18 34.44
N GLU A 461 -13.67 36.72 35.66
CA GLU A 461 -12.34 36.74 36.28
C GLU A 461 -11.26 36.07 35.42
N ALA A 462 -11.57 34.92 34.80
CA ALA A 462 -10.62 34.18 33.97
C ALA A 462 -10.18 34.93 32.71
N LEU A 463 -10.97 35.89 32.22
CA LEU A 463 -10.75 36.60 30.96
C LEU A 463 -10.57 38.12 31.13
N CYS A 464 -10.69 38.64 32.36
CA CYS A 464 -10.67 40.07 32.61
C CYS A 464 -9.37 40.75 32.17
N GLU A 465 -8.22 40.05 32.28
CA GLU A 465 -6.93 40.58 31.85
C GLU A 465 -6.87 40.79 30.34
N ILE A 466 -7.32 39.81 29.54
CA ILE A 466 -7.31 39.94 28.08
C ILE A 466 -8.40 40.91 27.62
N ALA A 467 -9.59 40.88 28.22
CA ALA A 467 -10.68 41.79 27.90
C ALA A 467 -10.30 43.26 28.20
N SER A 468 -9.64 43.52 29.34
CA SER A 468 -9.15 44.86 29.65
C SER A 468 -8.07 45.33 28.67
N PHE A 469 -7.26 44.42 28.14
CA PHE A 469 -6.29 44.75 27.09
C PHE A 469 -6.99 45.16 25.79
N VAL A 470 -8.02 44.41 25.38
CA VAL A 470 -8.85 44.76 24.22
C VAL A 470 -9.54 46.10 24.42
N ALA A 471 -10.09 46.36 25.61
CA ALA A 471 -10.72 47.64 25.94
C ALA A 471 -9.75 48.82 25.78
N VAL A 472 -8.49 48.67 26.23
CA VAL A 472 -7.44 49.69 26.03
C VAL A 472 -7.16 49.90 24.55
N THR A 473 -7.03 48.83 23.75
CA THR A 473 -6.81 48.92 22.31
C THR A 473 -7.96 49.66 21.63
N LEU A 474 -9.20 49.26 21.89
CA LEU A 474 -10.40 49.88 21.31
C LEU A 474 -10.62 51.33 21.77
N ALA A 475 -10.18 51.72 22.97
CA ALA A 475 -10.32 53.10 23.47
C ALA A 475 -9.54 54.14 22.65
N HIS A 476 -8.61 53.71 21.79
CA HIS A 476 -7.96 54.63 20.83
C HIS A 476 -8.93 55.15 19.76
N TYR A 477 -10.07 54.48 19.57
CA TYR A 477 -11.16 54.93 18.71
C TYR A 477 -12.23 55.65 19.55
N SER A 478 -12.51 56.91 19.24
CA SER A 478 -13.39 57.76 20.06
C SER A 478 -14.79 57.16 20.22
N GLN A 479 -15.35 56.59 19.15
CA GLN A 479 -16.67 55.96 19.15
C GLN A 479 -16.74 54.76 20.12
N CYS A 480 -15.63 54.03 20.27
CA CYS A 480 -15.54 52.93 21.22
C CYS A 480 -15.32 53.43 22.64
N ALA A 481 -14.46 54.43 22.82
CA ALA A 481 -14.16 55.02 24.11
C ALA A 481 -15.40 55.62 24.79
N GLU A 482 -16.17 56.45 24.08
CA GLU A 482 -17.39 57.09 24.57
C GLU A 482 -18.40 56.03 25.04
N LYS A 483 -18.68 55.02 24.20
CA LYS A 483 -19.59 53.93 24.56
C LYS A 483 -19.12 53.11 25.76
N MET A 484 -17.82 52.85 25.90
CA MET A 484 -17.29 52.13 27.07
C MET A 484 -17.40 52.96 28.35
N ILE A 485 -17.28 54.29 28.26
CA ILE A 485 -17.53 55.21 29.38
C ILE A 485 -19.02 55.16 29.76
N ASP A 486 -19.93 55.20 28.79
CA ASP A 486 -21.38 55.10 29.03
C ASP A 486 -21.76 53.76 29.71
N MET A 487 -21.02 52.70 29.41
CA MET A 487 -21.16 51.37 30.03
C MET A 487 -20.45 51.25 31.40
N ARG A 488 -19.97 52.36 31.97
CA ARG A 488 -19.35 52.46 33.30
C ARG A 488 -18.00 51.73 33.46
N LEU A 489 -17.28 51.48 32.37
CA LEU A 489 -15.97 50.83 32.43
C LEU A 489 -14.91 51.74 33.07
N LYS A 490 -15.06 53.06 32.93
CA LYS A 490 -14.16 54.05 33.53
C LYS A 490 -14.16 53.96 35.06
N GLU A 491 -15.34 53.97 35.66
CA GLU A 491 -15.53 53.87 37.12
C GLU A 491 -15.05 52.53 37.66
N TYR A 492 -15.23 51.46 36.87
CA TYR A 492 -14.67 50.15 37.21
C TYR A 492 -13.14 50.22 37.27
N PHE A 493 -12.48 50.78 36.26
CA PHE A 493 -11.02 50.89 36.23
C PHE A 493 -10.46 51.83 37.31
N GLU A 494 -11.15 52.94 37.63
CA GLU A 494 -10.76 53.83 38.74
C GLU A 494 -10.68 53.10 40.08
N LYS A 495 -11.60 52.14 40.32
CA LYS A 495 -11.61 51.31 41.54
C LYS A 495 -10.47 50.28 41.57
N HIS A 496 -10.04 49.80 40.40
CA HIS A 496 -9.03 48.74 40.28
C HIS A 496 -7.60 49.25 40.00
N LEU A 497 -7.37 50.57 40.04
CA LEU A 497 -6.03 51.18 39.87
C LEU A 497 -4.98 50.67 40.87
N LYS A 498 -5.41 50.25 42.07
CA LYS A 498 -4.54 49.79 43.16
C LYS A 498 -4.67 48.29 43.42
N ASP A 499 -5.29 47.54 42.49
CA ASP A 499 -5.45 46.11 42.62
C ASP A 499 -4.07 45.42 42.58
N LYS A 500 -3.70 44.83 43.73
CA LYS A 500 -2.42 44.14 43.89
C LYS A 500 -2.47 42.68 43.43
N GLU A 501 -3.66 42.10 43.37
CA GLU A 501 -3.87 40.71 42.96
C GLU A 501 -3.82 40.63 41.44
N HIS A 502 -4.49 41.55 40.73
CA HIS A 502 -4.50 41.62 39.27
C HIS A 502 -3.62 42.74 38.70
N LYS A 503 -2.30 42.59 38.82
CA LYS A 503 -1.32 43.61 38.38
C LYS A 503 -1.47 44.04 36.92
N ARG A 504 -1.86 43.12 36.02
CA ARG A 504 -2.08 43.43 34.60
C ARG A 504 -3.36 44.23 34.38
N LEU A 505 -4.43 43.91 35.10
CA LEU A 505 -5.68 44.67 35.10
C LEU A 505 -5.43 46.11 35.56
N ALA A 506 -4.70 46.30 36.67
CA ALA A 506 -4.34 47.64 37.16
C ALA A 506 -3.54 48.46 36.14
N LYS A 507 -2.58 47.82 35.44
CA LYS A 507 -1.81 48.47 34.35
C LYS A 507 -2.68 48.85 33.15
N ASN A 508 -3.64 47.99 32.79
CA ASN A 508 -4.57 48.28 31.70
C ASN A 508 -5.56 49.38 32.10
N ALA A 509 -6.02 49.39 33.35
CA ALA A 509 -6.85 50.46 33.93
C ALA A 509 -6.17 51.84 33.80
N GLU A 510 -4.90 51.94 34.19
CA GLU A 510 -4.12 53.18 34.06
C GLU A 510 -4.04 53.66 32.59
N LYS A 511 -3.74 52.74 31.66
CA LYS A 511 -3.69 53.06 30.23
C LYS A 511 -5.04 53.52 29.69
N PHE A 512 -6.11 52.82 30.04
CA PHE A 512 -7.46 53.15 29.61
C PHE A 512 -7.87 54.55 30.09
N LEU A 513 -7.65 54.85 31.37
CA LEU A 513 -7.97 56.16 31.95
C LEU A 513 -7.15 57.28 31.33
N LYS A 514 -5.87 57.03 31.02
CA LYS A 514 -5.02 57.98 30.30
C LYS A 514 -5.57 58.28 28.90
N ILE A 515 -6.00 57.27 28.15
CA ILE A 515 -6.57 57.44 26.81
C ILE A 515 -7.89 58.21 26.90
N THR A 516 -8.78 57.80 27.81
CA THR A 516 -10.13 58.36 27.92
C THR A 516 -10.21 59.73 28.58
N SER A 517 -9.16 60.16 29.29
CA SER A 517 -9.05 61.52 29.83
C SER A 517 -9.27 62.61 28.77
N LYS A 518 -8.97 62.32 27.50
CA LYS A 518 -9.14 63.23 26.36
C LYS A 518 -10.60 63.44 25.95
N TYR A 519 -11.50 62.55 26.37
CA TYR A 519 -12.92 62.60 26.02
C TYR A 519 -13.78 63.18 27.15
N ASN A 520 -13.20 63.50 28.33
CA ASN A 520 -13.90 64.09 29.49
C ASN A 520 -14.02 65.63 29.42
N CYS A 521 -14.12 66.21 28.23
CA CYS A 521 -14.41 67.63 28.07
C CYS A 521 -15.73 67.82 27.31
N GLN A 522 -16.83 67.33 27.90
CA GLN A 522 -18.18 67.83 27.64
C GLN A 522 -19.06 67.67 28.87
#